data_AF-A0A1A9FXS2-F1
#
_entry.id   AF-A0A1A9FXS2-F1
#
_cell.length_a   1.000
_cell.length_b   1.000
_cell.length_c   1.000
_cell.angle_alpha   90.00
_cell.angle_beta   90.00
_cell.angle_gamma   90.00
#
_symmetry.space_group_name_H-M   'P 1'
#
loop_
_entity.id
_entity.type
_entity.pdbx_description
1 polymer ?
#
loop_
_entity_poly.entity_id
_entity_poly.type
_entity_poly.pdbx_seq_one_letter_code
_entity_poly.pdbx_strand_id
1 'polypeptide(L)'
;MHLRLLCALPLLLAAPLAHASSPDAWEEFRADVEKSCLASLPEALGTPNVFVEPTGTPSFGLAAIEGLSPESKSQITYLCVYDKQKKTVEVSPPIAAEFLHVVRESEREAAAAERAKTGDNKTVDEAGQE
;
A
#
# COMPACT_ATOMS: atom_id res chain seq x y z
N MET A 1 -58.47 26.99 13.27
CA MET A 1 -57.05 27.22 13.64
C MET A 1 -56.38 25.85 13.72
N HIS A 2 -55.79 25.36 12.63
CA HIS A 2 -55.16 24.03 12.59
C HIS A 2 -53.66 24.19 12.80
N LEU A 3 -53.21 23.87 14.01
CA LEU A 3 -51.79 23.86 14.38
C LEU A 3 -51.12 22.63 13.75
N ARG A 4 -50.36 22.82 12.67
CA ARG A 4 -49.50 21.79 12.12
C ARG A 4 -48.28 21.64 13.03
N LEU A 5 -48.29 20.63 13.90
CA LEU A 5 -47.08 20.13 14.55
C LEU A 5 -46.17 19.51 13.48
N LEU A 6 -45.14 20.24 13.04
CA LEU A 6 -43.99 19.63 12.38
C LEU A 6 -43.06 19.10 13.48
N CYS A 7 -43.08 17.79 13.70
CA CYS A 7 -42.02 17.11 14.43
C CYS A 7 -40.72 17.21 13.63
N ALA A 8 -39.84 18.14 14.00
CA ALA A 8 -38.47 18.14 13.53
C ALA A 8 -37.74 16.96 14.18
N LEU A 9 -37.54 15.88 13.43
CA LEU A 9 -36.71 14.74 13.83
C LEU A 9 -35.24 15.20 13.77
N PRO A 10 -34.50 15.26 14.89
CA PRO A 10 -33.09 15.61 14.85
C PRO A 10 -32.35 14.46 14.17
N LEU A 11 -31.89 14.69 12.94
CA LEU A 11 -30.98 13.80 12.23
C LEU A 11 -29.66 13.81 13.00
N LEU A 12 -29.49 12.88 13.95
CA LEU A 12 -28.23 12.62 14.62
C LEU A 12 -27.23 12.16 13.55
N LEU A 13 -26.39 13.08 13.08
CA LEU A 13 -25.18 12.74 12.33
C LEU A 13 -24.27 11.95 13.27
N ALA A 14 -24.39 10.62 13.25
CA ALA A 14 -23.35 9.74 13.74
C ALA A 14 -22.15 9.90 12.80
N ALA A 15 -21.28 10.86 13.10
CA ALA A 15 -19.97 10.91 12.48
C ALA A 15 -19.29 9.56 12.76
N PRO A 16 -18.78 8.86 11.73
CA PRO A 16 -18.06 7.62 11.96
C PRO A 16 -16.84 7.97 12.82
N LEU A 17 -16.85 7.52 14.07
CA LEU A 17 -15.67 7.53 14.91
C LEU A 17 -14.65 6.63 14.22
N ALA A 18 -13.67 7.24 13.56
CA ALA A 18 -12.50 6.55 13.05
C ALA A 18 -11.74 6.00 14.27
N HIS A 19 -12.12 4.79 14.69
CA HIS A 19 -11.36 4.06 15.69
C HIS A 19 -10.05 3.68 15.02
N ALA A 20 -8.98 4.38 15.38
CA ALA A 20 -7.64 3.87 15.13
C ALA A 20 -7.57 2.46 15.73
N SER A 21 -7.22 1.45 14.92
CA SER A 21 -7.11 0.10 15.47
C SER A 21 -6.03 0.08 16.56
N SER A 22 -6.19 -0.78 17.55
CA SER A 22 -5.20 -0.98 18.59
C SER A 22 -3.88 -1.54 18.01
N PRO A 23 -2.75 -1.37 18.72
CA PRO A 23 -1.48 -1.99 18.32
C PRO A 23 -1.59 -3.50 18.07
N ASP A 24 -2.30 -4.22 18.94
CA ASP A 24 -2.52 -5.67 18.82
C ASP A 24 -3.29 -6.03 17.54
N ALA A 25 -4.33 -5.27 17.21
CA ALA A 25 -5.09 -5.48 15.98
C ALA A 25 -4.23 -5.25 14.73
N TRP A 26 -3.28 -4.32 14.77
CA TRP A 26 -2.34 -4.12 13.68
C TRP A 26 -1.29 -5.24 13.59
N GLU A 27 -0.88 -5.81 14.71
CA GLU A 27 0.03 -6.96 14.72
C GLU A 27 -0.63 -8.20 14.11
N GLU A 28 -1.85 -8.54 14.55
CA GLU A 28 -2.64 -9.63 13.96
C GLU A 28 -2.87 -9.42 12.47
N PHE A 29 -3.21 -8.18 12.06
CA PHE A 29 -3.37 -7.84 10.66
C PHE A 29 -2.11 -8.11 9.83
N ARG A 30 -0.93 -7.69 10.30
CA ARG A 30 0.32 -7.91 9.56
C ARG A 30 0.67 -9.40 9.48
N ALA A 31 0.47 -10.14 10.57
CA ALA A 31 0.67 -11.59 10.60
C ALA A 31 -0.25 -12.30 9.59
N ASP A 32 -1.51 -11.88 9.50
CA ASP A 32 -2.48 -12.39 8.52
C ASP A 32 -2.02 -12.12 7.07
N VAL A 33 -1.55 -10.91 6.79
CA VAL A 33 -1.04 -10.52 5.47
C VAL A 33 0.19 -11.37 5.11
N GLU A 34 1.21 -11.39 5.98
CA GLU A 34 2.44 -12.17 5.75
C GLU A 34 2.14 -13.63 5.46
N LYS A 35 1.35 -14.27 6.33
CA LYS A 35 0.98 -15.68 6.20
C LYS A 35 0.24 -15.95 4.89
N SER A 36 -0.75 -15.12 4.56
CA SER A 36 -1.58 -15.33 3.37
C SER A 36 -0.76 -15.13 2.08
N CYS A 37 0.11 -14.13 2.07
CA CYS A 37 0.97 -13.81 0.94
C CYS A 37 2.03 -14.90 0.71
N LEU A 38 2.74 -15.33 1.75
CA LEU A 38 3.73 -16.42 1.64
C LEU A 38 3.09 -17.73 1.17
N ALA A 39 1.89 -18.06 1.66
CA ALA A 39 1.17 -19.26 1.25
C ALA A 39 0.69 -19.22 -0.21
N SER A 40 0.62 -18.04 -0.81
CA SER A 40 0.10 -17.83 -2.17
C SER A 40 1.19 -17.53 -3.20
N LEU A 41 2.45 -17.58 -2.79
CA LEU A 41 3.56 -17.51 -3.73
C LEU A 41 3.50 -18.72 -4.70
N PRO A 42 3.76 -18.49 -6.00
CA PRO A 42 3.77 -19.57 -6.98
C PRO A 42 4.95 -20.54 -6.78
N GLU A 43 5.98 -20.13 -6.03
CA GLU A 43 7.18 -20.90 -5.76
C GLU A 43 7.74 -20.59 -4.37
N ALA A 44 8.45 -21.55 -3.77
CA ALA A 44 9.15 -21.35 -2.51
C ALA A 44 10.50 -20.66 -2.77
N LEU A 45 10.63 -19.43 -2.28
CA LEU A 45 11.87 -18.66 -2.37
C LEU A 45 12.92 -19.18 -1.40
N GLY A 46 14.19 -19.10 -1.81
CA GLY A 46 15.31 -19.22 -0.90
C GLY A 46 15.44 -17.96 -0.03
N THR A 47 15.51 -18.14 1.29
CA THR A 47 15.70 -17.05 2.28
C THR A 47 14.77 -15.85 2.06
N PRO A 48 13.43 -16.05 2.12
CA PRO A 48 12.49 -14.97 1.86
C PRO A 48 12.63 -13.87 2.91
N ASN A 49 12.77 -12.63 2.46
CA ASN A 49 12.62 -11.43 3.26
C ASN A 49 11.22 -10.84 2.99
N VAL A 50 10.41 -10.70 4.03
CA VAL A 50 9.04 -10.19 3.89
C VAL A 50 8.94 -8.81 4.53
N PHE A 51 8.54 -7.84 3.73
CA PHE A 51 8.14 -6.52 4.19
C PHE A 51 6.61 -6.43 4.12
N VAL A 52 5.95 -6.23 5.26
CA VAL A 52 4.52 -5.93 5.32
C VAL A 52 4.34 -4.46 5.65
N GLU A 53 3.52 -3.76 4.87
CA GLU A 53 3.18 -2.37 5.17
C GLU A 53 2.42 -2.30 6.52
N PRO A 54 2.82 -1.41 7.45
CA PRO A 54 2.31 -1.40 8.83
C PRO A 54 0.79 -1.44 9.03
N THR A 55 0.03 -0.79 8.14
CA THR A 55 -1.42 -0.55 8.31
C THR A 55 -2.28 -0.91 7.09
N GLY A 56 -1.65 -1.22 5.97
CA GLY A 56 -2.21 -1.25 4.64
C GLY A 56 -2.73 0.08 4.12
N THR A 57 -3.46 -0.01 3.01
CA THR A 57 -4.40 1.02 2.54
C THR A 57 -5.76 0.83 3.23
N PRO A 58 -6.78 1.68 3.01
CA PRO A 58 -8.11 1.47 3.59
C PRO A 58 -8.71 0.09 3.30
N SER A 59 -8.47 -0.45 2.10
CA SER A 59 -9.08 -1.72 1.65
C SER A 59 -8.12 -2.89 1.61
N PHE A 60 -6.80 -2.65 1.58
CA PHE A 60 -5.82 -3.69 1.29
C PHE A 60 -4.66 -3.71 2.27
N GLY A 61 -4.18 -4.90 2.61
CA GLY A 61 -2.81 -5.10 3.10
C GLY A 61 -1.85 -5.27 1.94
N LEU A 62 -0.62 -4.80 2.12
CA LEU A 62 0.41 -4.83 1.09
C LEU A 62 1.66 -5.49 1.66
N ALA A 63 2.26 -6.40 0.89
CA ALA A 63 3.54 -6.97 1.21
C ALA A 63 4.46 -7.01 -0.01
N ALA A 64 5.74 -6.77 0.22
CA ALA A 64 6.80 -7.06 -0.73
C ALA A 64 7.60 -8.26 -0.18
N ILE A 65 7.77 -9.29 -1.01
CA ILE A 65 8.49 -10.50 -0.63
C ILE A 65 9.67 -10.65 -1.57
N GLU A 66 10.87 -10.52 -1.02
CA GLU A 66 12.13 -10.69 -1.74
C GLU A 66 12.71 -12.07 -1.45
N GLY A 67 13.38 -12.69 -2.41
CA GLY A 67 14.16 -13.90 -2.15
C GLY A 67 14.83 -14.44 -3.41
N LEU A 68 15.56 -15.54 -3.23
CA LEU A 68 16.22 -16.20 -4.35
C LEU A 68 15.24 -17.13 -5.07
N SER A 69 15.13 -16.99 -6.39
CA SER A 69 14.38 -17.95 -7.22
C SER A 69 14.97 -19.36 -7.06
N PRO A 70 14.12 -20.40 -6.89
CA PRO A 70 14.58 -21.77 -6.78
C PRO A 70 15.30 -22.26 -8.04
N GLU A 71 14.91 -21.79 -9.22
CA GLU A 71 15.50 -22.22 -10.50
C GLU A 71 16.78 -21.46 -10.81
N SER A 72 16.71 -20.14 -10.93
CA SER A 72 17.82 -19.33 -11.43
C SER A 72 18.81 -18.90 -10.35
N LYS A 73 18.46 -19.07 -9.07
CA LYS A 73 19.18 -18.51 -7.91
C LYS A 73 19.38 -17.00 -7.97
N SER A 74 18.64 -16.30 -8.84
CA SER A 74 18.66 -14.85 -8.94
C SER A 74 17.68 -14.24 -7.96
N GLN A 75 17.96 -13.02 -7.51
CA GLN A 75 17.08 -12.25 -6.64
C GLN A 75 15.81 -11.85 -7.41
N ILE A 76 14.65 -12.14 -6.82
CA ILE A 76 13.34 -11.75 -7.35
C ILE A 76 12.47 -11.18 -6.23
N THR A 77 11.53 -10.32 -6.62
CA THR A 77 10.54 -9.73 -5.72
C THR A 77 9.14 -10.05 -6.19
N TYR A 78 8.27 -10.39 -5.23
CA TYR A 78 6.83 -10.46 -5.43
C TYR A 78 6.16 -9.32 -4.68
N LEU A 79 5.13 -8.73 -5.30
CA LEU A 79 4.19 -7.85 -4.61
C LEU A 79 2.92 -8.64 -4.33
N CYS A 80 2.43 -8.57 -3.11
CA CYS A 80 1.20 -9.21 -2.68
C CYS A 80 0.21 -8.17 -2.17
N VAL A 81 -1.03 -8.29 -2.65
CA VAL A 81 -2.17 -7.47 -2.25
C VAL A 81 -3.18 -8.36 -1.53
N TYR A 82 -3.49 -8.03 -0.28
CA TYR A 82 -4.44 -8.73 0.57
C TYR A 82 -5.72 -7.92 0.71
N ASP A 83 -6.86 -8.43 0.23
CA ASP A 83 -8.17 -7.80 0.40
C ASP A 83 -8.65 -7.95 1.85
N LYS A 84 -8.75 -6.83 2.59
CA LYS A 84 -9.12 -6.86 4.02
C LYS A 84 -10.52 -7.37 4.27
N GLN A 85 -11.45 -7.17 3.32
CA GLN A 85 -12.85 -7.56 3.46
C GLN A 85 -13.04 -9.02 3.04
N LYS A 86 -12.48 -9.41 1.89
CA LYS A 86 -12.64 -10.75 1.34
C LYS A 86 -11.67 -11.77 1.93
N LYS A 87 -10.59 -11.29 2.56
CA LYS A 87 -9.53 -12.14 3.10
C LYS A 87 -8.88 -13.01 2.01
N THR A 88 -8.80 -12.47 0.79
CA THR A 88 -8.16 -13.09 -0.38
C THR A 88 -6.89 -12.35 -0.75
N VAL A 89 -5.99 -13.02 -1.47
CA VAL A 89 -4.72 -12.45 -1.90
C VAL A 89 -4.54 -12.54 -3.41
N GLU A 90 -3.93 -11.51 -3.97
CA GLU A 90 -3.40 -11.49 -5.33
C GLU A 90 -1.89 -11.25 -5.26
N VAL A 91 -1.14 -12.02 -6.03
CA VAL A 91 0.32 -11.96 -6.07
C VAL A 91 0.74 -11.61 -7.50
N SER A 92 1.69 -10.68 -7.64
CA SER A 92 2.25 -10.32 -8.94
C SER A 92 3.01 -11.51 -9.57
N PRO A 93 3.32 -11.45 -10.87
CA PRO A 93 4.43 -12.23 -11.41
C PRO A 93 5.76 -11.88 -10.71
N PRO A 94 6.81 -12.72 -10.84
CA PRO A 94 8.13 -12.41 -10.30
C PRO A 94 8.70 -11.14 -10.97
N ILE A 95 9.19 -10.22 -10.16
CA ILE A 95 9.88 -9.01 -10.59
C ILE A 95 11.39 -9.28 -10.45
N ALA A 96 12.09 -9.39 -11.58
CA ALA A 96 13.54 -9.51 -11.56
C ALA A 96 14.19 -8.19 -11.13
N ALA A 97 15.38 -8.26 -10.52
CA ALA A 97 16.09 -7.10 -9.97
C ALA A 97 16.29 -5.96 -10.99
N GLU A 98 16.45 -6.28 -12.27
CA GLU A 98 16.59 -5.27 -13.34
C GLU A 98 15.32 -4.42 -13.59
N PHE A 99 14.15 -4.92 -13.19
CA PHE A 99 12.88 -4.18 -13.29
C PHE A 99 12.51 -3.43 -12.00
N LEU A 100 13.27 -3.62 -10.91
CA LEU A 100 13.03 -2.97 -9.64
C LEU A 100 14.07 -1.86 -9.40
N HIS A 101 13.73 -0.63 -9.78
CA HIS A 101 14.59 0.53 -9.52
C HIS A 101 14.29 1.16 -8.16
N VAL A 102 15.24 1.05 -7.23
CA VAL A 102 15.21 1.78 -5.96
C VAL A 102 15.89 3.14 -6.14
N VAL A 103 15.08 4.20 -6.25
CA VAL A 103 15.58 5.58 -6.39
C VAL A 103 16.22 6.05 -5.08
N ARG A 104 17.51 6.32 -5.10
CA ARG A 104 18.24 6.87 -3.94
C ARG A 104 18.10 8.38 -3.84
N GLU A 105 18.31 8.93 -2.65
CA GLU A 105 18.30 10.39 -2.42
C GLU A 105 19.27 11.12 -3.36
N SER A 106 20.48 10.61 -3.53
CA SER A 106 21.46 11.20 -4.45
C SER A 106 20.96 11.29 -5.90
N GLU A 107 20.17 10.31 -6.35
CA GLU A 107 19.57 10.32 -7.68
C GLU A 107 18.44 11.36 -7.77
N ARG A 108 17.66 11.56 -6.69
CA ARG A 108 16.66 12.63 -6.60
C ARG A 108 17.29 14.01 -6.61
N GLU A 109 18.35 14.20 -5.83
CA GLU A 109 19.11 15.46 -5.79
C GLU A 109 19.71 15.79 -7.15
N ALA A 110 20.28 14.79 -7.83
CA ALA A 110 20.78 14.94 -9.19
C ALA A 110 19.66 15.32 -10.17
N ALA A 111 18.51 14.64 -10.11
CA ALA A 111 17.36 14.96 -10.95
C ALA A 111 16.80 16.37 -10.67
N ALA A 112 16.77 16.81 -9.41
CA ALA A 112 16.37 18.17 -9.04
C ALA A 112 17.35 19.23 -9.58
N ALA A 113 18.66 18.96 -9.51
CA ALA A 113 19.68 19.85 -10.08
C ALA A 113 19.57 19.96 -11.61
N GLU A 114 19.25 18.87 -12.32
CA GLU A 114 19.00 18.89 -13.76
C GLU A 114 17.71 19.66 -14.13
N ARG A 115 16.62 19.48 -13.36
CA ARG A 115 15.39 20.27 -13.52
C ARG A 115 15.62 21.77 -13.31
N ALA A 116 16.44 22.14 -12.33
CA ALA A 116 16.80 23.54 -12.08
C ALA A 116 17.59 24.19 -13.23
N LYS A 117 18.41 23.41 -13.96
CA LYS A 117 19.19 23.89 -15.12
C LYS A 117 18.35 24.06 -16.38
N THR A 118 17.31 23.24 -16.56
CA THR A 118 16.49 23.22 -17.78
C THR A 118 15.37 24.26 -17.79
N GLY A 119 15.16 24.98 -16.69
CA GLY A 119 14.12 26.02 -16.56
C GLY A 119 12.70 25.45 -16.50
N ASP A 120 12.55 24.12 -16.45
CA ASP A 120 11.27 23.42 -16.36
C ASP A 120 10.79 23.39 -14.91
N ASN A 121 10.64 24.59 -14.31
CA ASN A 121 10.14 24.76 -12.94
C ASN A 121 8.61 24.85 -12.92
N LYS A 122 7.92 24.01 -13.70
CA LYS A 122 6.51 23.72 -13.42
C LYS A 122 6.48 22.62 -12.39
N THR A 123 6.33 23.00 -11.13
CA THR A 123 5.61 22.18 -10.17
C THR A 123 4.19 22.04 -10.71
N VAL A 124 3.94 20.96 -11.46
CA VAL A 124 2.56 20.54 -11.71
C VAL A 124 2.14 19.86 -10.42
N ASP A 125 1.59 20.65 -9.50
CA ASP A 125 0.73 20.08 -8.48
C ASP A 125 -0.53 19.55 -9.21
N GLU A 126 -0.99 18.37 -8.82
CA GLU A 126 -2.22 17.77 -9.38
C GLU A 126 -3.49 18.48 -8.88
N ALA A 127 -3.46 19.81 -8.75
CA ALA A 127 -4.59 20.65 -8.46
C ALA A 127 -4.51 21.90 -9.35
N GLY A 128 -4.76 21.70 -10.64
CA GLY A 128 -4.69 22.78 -11.62
C GLY A 128 -5.59 23.96 -11.23
N GLN A 129 -4.98 25.05 -10.80
CA GLN A 129 -5.49 26.41 -10.91
C GLN A 129 -4.30 27.37 -11.10
N GLU A 130 -4.28 28.02 -12.27
CA GLU A 130 -3.44 29.20 -12.53
C GLU A 130 -3.79 30.38 -11.61
#